data_AF-A0A959NG27-F1
#
_entry.id   AF-A0A959NG27-F1
#
_cell.length_a   1.000
_cell.length_b   1.000
_cell.length_c   1.000
_cell.angle_alpha   90.00
_cell.angle_beta   90.00
_cell.angle_gamma   90.00
#
_symmetry.space_group_name_H-M   'P 1'
#
loop_
_entity.id
_entity.type
_entity.pdbx_description
1 polymer ?
#
loop_
_entity_poly.entity_id
_entity_poly.type
_entity_poly.pdbx_seq_one_letter_code
_entity_poly.pdbx_strand_id
1 'polypeptide(L)'
;MNRRCRIGFLFIFIVTCFQNSVNGQACTTLGQTPSTAFPVCGTTTFSQSIVPICSTNDIYVPGCSGNSNANYQNKNPFFYKFTCYVGGTLGFIINPHAANDDYDW
;
A
#
# COMPACT_ATOMS: atom_id res chain seq x y z
N MET A 1 9.97 12.02 48.61
CA MET A 1 9.77 12.12 47.14
C MET A 1 8.96 13.38 46.85
N ASN A 2 9.54 14.37 46.16
CA ASN A 2 8.97 15.72 46.01
C ASN A 2 7.62 15.72 45.28
N ARG A 3 6.67 16.55 45.74
CA ARG A 3 5.32 16.68 45.14
C ARG A 3 5.35 17.02 43.64
N ARG A 4 6.39 17.75 43.20
CA ARG A 4 6.64 18.06 41.78
C ARG A 4 6.98 16.82 40.93
N CYS A 5 7.65 15.83 41.51
CA CYS A 5 8.02 14.59 40.84
C CYS A 5 6.81 13.63 40.70
N ARG A 6 5.89 13.64 41.68
CA ARG A 6 4.63 12.87 41.64
C ARG A 6 3.65 13.37 40.56
N ILE A 7 3.57 14.68 40.36
CA ILE A 7 2.70 15.28 39.32
C ILE A 7 3.25 14.95 37.91
N GLY A 8 4.57 15.01 37.72
CA GLY A 8 5.18 14.63 36.44
C GLY A 8 4.95 13.16 36.08
N PHE A 9 5.07 12.26 37.05
CA PHE A 9 4.79 10.83 36.86
C PHE A 9 3.32 10.55 36.51
N LEU A 10 2.38 11.24 37.18
CA LEU A 10 0.96 11.11 36.90
C LEU A 10 0.61 11.60 35.48
N PHE A 11 1.22 12.70 35.04
CA PHE A 11 0.98 13.26 33.70
C PHE A 11 1.48 12.33 32.59
N ILE A 12 2.67 11.74 32.75
CA ILE A 12 3.21 10.75 31.80
C ILE A 12 2.31 9.51 31.72
N PHE A 13 1.86 9.00 32.87
CA PHE A 13 0.98 7.83 32.95
C PHE A 13 -0.36 8.06 32.23
N ILE A 14 -0.94 9.26 32.38
CA ILE A 14 -2.18 9.65 31.70
C ILE A 14 -1.96 9.68 30.17
N VAL A 15 -0.87 10.27 29.68
CA VAL A 15 -0.57 10.36 28.23
C VAL A 15 -0.35 8.98 27.58
N THR A 16 0.22 8.02 28.30
CA THR A 16 0.44 6.66 27.78
C THR A 16 -0.83 5.81 27.76
N CYS A 17 -1.85 6.12 28.59
CA CYS A 17 -3.11 5.37 28.62
C CYS A 17 -4.09 5.75 27.50
N PHE A 18 -3.88 6.87 26.80
CA PHE A 18 -4.73 7.34 25.68
C PHE A 18 -4.14 7.07 24.29
N GLN A 19 -3.21 6.12 24.17
CA GLN A 19 -2.67 5.73 22.87
C GLN A 19 -3.75 4.97 22.08
N ASN A 20 -4.28 5.58 21.03
CA ASN A 20 -5.03 4.85 20.01
C ASN A 20 -4.04 3.93 19.27
N SER A 21 -4.44 2.69 18.99
CA SER A 21 -3.65 1.76 18.19
C SER A 21 -3.27 2.42 16.86
N VAL A 22 -1.98 2.67 16.65
CA VAL A 22 -1.48 3.11 15.34
C VAL A 22 -1.37 1.85 14.49
N ASN A 23 -2.30 1.66 13.56
CA ASN A 23 -2.14 0.61 12.55
C ASN A 23 -0.87 0.94 11.75
N GLY A 24 0.13 0.06 11.81
CA GLY A 24 1.29 0.13 10.93
C GLY A 24 0.85 0.08 9.46
N GLN A 25 1.73 0.49 8.54
CA GLN A 25 1.45 0.40 7.11
C GLN A 25 1.14 -1.06 6.75
N ALA A 26 -0.07 -1.31 6.23
CA ALA A 26 -0.53 -2.66 5.90
C ALA A 26 0.41 -3.36 4.91
N CYS A 27 1.04 -2.59 4.01
CA CYS A 27 2.08 -3.05 3.11
C CYS A 27 3.40 -2.36 3.41
N THR A 28 4.47 -3.15 3.57
CA THR A 28 5.82 -2.65 3.85
C THR A 28 6.78 -2.81 2.68
N THR A 29 6.43 -3.60 1.67
CA THR A 29 7.25 -3.75 0.46
C THR A 29 7.18 -2.48 -0.37
N LEU A 30 8.34 -2.01 -0.85
CA LEU A 30 8.42 -0.89 -1.78
C LEU A 30 7.50 -1.13 -2.98
N GLY A 31 6.71 -0.13 -3.35
CA GLY A 31 5.78 -0.20 -4.47
C GLY A 31 4.38 -0.69 -4.10
N GLN A 32 4.15 -1.22 -2.89
CA GLN A 32 2.82 -1.70 -2.49
C GLN A 32 1.86 -0.61 -1.97
N THR A 33 2.29 0.65 -1.99
CA THR A 33 1.43 1.81 -1.68
C THR A 33 1.58 2.91 -2.74
N PRO A 34 0.55 3.74 -2.97
CA PRO A 34 0.66 4.84 -3.94
C PRO A 34 1.82 5.80 -3.66
N SER A 35 2.12 6.05 -2.38
CA SER A 35 3.23 6.92 -1.97
C SER A 35 4.61 6.32 -2.25
N THR A 36 4.71 5.00 -2.41
CA THR A 36 5.96 4.28 -2.69
C THR A 36 6.04 3.74 -4.12
N ALA A 37 5.15 4.20 -5.01
CA ALA A 37 5.08 3.75 -6.39
C ALA A 37 6.43 3.85 -7.14
N PHE A 38 6.75 2.81 -7.91
CA PHE A 38 7.97 2.75 -8.71
C PHE A 38 7.96 3.85 -9.79
N PRO A 39 8.98 4.74 -9.82
CA PRO A 39 9.14 5.66 -10.94
C PRO A 39 9.61 4.88 -12.17
N VAL A 40 8.79 4.86 -13.21
CA VAL A 40 9.19 4.25 -14.49
C VAL A 40 9.72 5.35 -15.40
N CYS A 41 11.03 5.36 -15.65
CA CYS A 41 11.65 6.20 -16.66
C CYS A 41 11.83 5.39 -17.97
N GLY A 42 11.49 5.99 -19.11
CA GLY A 42 11.01 5.32 -20.33
C GLY A 42 11.86 4.27 -21.04
N THR A 43 12.98 3.81 -20.47
CA THR A 43 13.78 2.71 -21.04
C THR A 43 14.13 1.61 -20.03
N THR A 44 13.81 1.76 -18.75
CA THR A 44 14.17 0.75 -17.75
C THR A 44 13.16 -0.39 -17.73
N THR A 45 13.62 -1.59 -18.05
CA THR A 45 12.88 -2.82 -17.74
C THR A 45 12.89 -3.04 -16.23
N PHE A 46 11.72 -3.23 -15.63
CA PHE A 46 11.58 -3.69 -14.26
C PHE A 46 11.07 -5.14 -14.26
N SER A 47 11.44 -5.91 -13.23
CA SER A 47 11.01 -7.29 -13.06
C SER A 47 10.62 -7.51 -11.62
N GLN A 48 9.46 -8.13 -11.42
CA GLN A 48 8.91 -8.47 -10.12
C GLN A 48 8.77 -9.99 -10.09
N SER A 49 9.70 -10.68 -9.43
CA SER A 49 9.70 -12.16 -9.37
C SER A 49 8.73 -12.71 -8.32
N ILE A 50 8.34 -11.88 -7.35
CA ILE A 50 7.46 -12.24 -6.25
C ILE A 50 6.52 -11.07 -5.98
N VAL A 51 5.26 -11.38 -5.75
CA VAL A 51 4.23 -10.42 -5.32
C VAL A 51 3.82 -10.80 -3.89
N PRO A 52 4.46 -10.19 -2.84
CA PRO A 52 4.17 -10.54 -1.46
C PRO A 52 2.73 -10.22 -1.07
N ILE A 53 2.18 -11.03 -0.16
CA ILE A 53 0.80 -10.84 0.29
C ILE A 53 0.66 -9.49 0.99
N CYS A 54 -0.27 -8.67 0.51
CA CYS A 54 -0.72 -7.47 1.19
C CYS A 54 -2.17 -7.15 0.84
N SER A 55 -2.92 -6.48 1.72
CA SER A 55 -4.19 -5.85 1.37
C SER A 55 -4.25 -4.43 1.96
N THR A 56 -4.77 -3.46 1.21
CA THR A 56 -4.91 -2.08 1.72
C THR A 56 -6.34 -1.70 2.06
N ASN A 57 -7.20 -1.62 1.05
CA ASN A 57 -8.57 -1.14 1.19
C ASN A 57 -9.51 -1.93 0.28
N ASP A 58 -10.78 -1.92 0.64
CA ASP A 58 -11.84 -2.48 -0.19
C ASP A 58 -12.00 -1.61 -1.45
N ILE A 59 -12.25 -2.28 -2.58
CA ILE A 59 -12.52 -1.66 -3.88
C ILE A 59 -14.02 -1.73 -4.13
N TYR A 60 -14.61 -0.58 -4.44
CA TYR A 60 -16.00 -0.54 -4.87
C TYR A 60 -16.12 -1.05 -6.31
N VAL A 61 -16.88 -2.14 -6.49
CA VAL A 61 -17.18 -2.71 -7.81
C VAL A 61 -18.68 -2.58 -8.08
N PRO A 62 -19.11 -1.65 -8.96
CA PRO A 62 -20.51 -1.43 -9.28
C PRO A 62 -21.20 -2.72 -9.74
N GLY A 63 -22.38 -3.00 -9.20
CA GLY A 63 -23.15 -4.22 -9.55
C GLY A 63 -22.66 -5.50 -8.88
N CYS A 64 -21.50 -5.49 -8.22
CA CYS A 64 -21.04 -6.58 -7.36
C CYS A 64 -21.23 -6.31 -5.86
N SER A 65 -21.74 -5.13 -5.50
CA SER A 65 -22.13 -4.75 -4.13
C SER A 65 -23.56 -5.23 -3.83
N GLY A 66 -23.74 -6.25 -2.98
CA GLY A 66 -25.05 -6.80 -2.60
C GLY A 66 -24.95 -8.15 -1.85
N ASN A 67 -26.00 -8.99 -1.90
CA ASN A 67 -26.14 -10.30 -1.21
C ASN A 67 -25.03 -11.34 -1.50
N SER A 68 -24.11 -11.04 -2.43
CA SER A 68 -22.92 -11.85 -2.67
C SER A 68 -21.76 -11.17 -1.95
N ASN A 69 -21.22 -11.82 -0.92
CA ASN A 69 -20.16 -11.34 -0.02
C ASN A 69 -18.78 -11.15 -0.71
N ALA A 70 -18.74 -10.70 -1.97
CA ALA A 70 -17.51 -10.43 -2.68
C ALA A 70 -16.93 -9.09 -2.21
N ASN A 71 -16.14 -9.13 -1.14
CA ASN A 71 -15.30 -8.00 -0.74
C ASN A 71 -14.07 -7.97 -1.64
N TYR A 72 -14.15 -7.18 -2.71
CA TYR A 72 -12.98 -6.88 -3.53
C TYR A 72 -12.03 -6.00 -2.74
N GLN A 73 -10.75 -6.32 -2.79
CA GLN A 73 -9.71 -5.57 -2.10
C GLN A 73 -8.56 -5.32 -3.06
N ASN A 74 -7.82 -4.24 -2.81
CA ASN A 74 -6.48 -4.07 -3.36
C ASN A 74 -5.57 -5.14 -2.76
N LYS A 75 -5.60 -6.34 -3.35
CA LYS A 75 -4.85 -7.50 -2.88
C LYS A 75 -3.55 -7.61 -3.69
N ASN A 76 -2.47 -7.62 -2.94
CA ASN A 76 -1.08 -7.63 -3.37
C ASN A 76 -0.77 -6.51 -4.38
N PRO A 77 -1.19 -5.25 -4.11
CA PRO A 77 -1.13 -4.20 -5.11
C PRO A 77 0.32 -3.77 -5.35
N PHE A 78 0.63 -3.39 -6.60
CA PHE A 78 1.89 -2.75 -6.97
C PHE A 78 1.61 -1.51 -7.82
N PHE A 79 2.16 -0.38 -7.40
CA PHE A 79 1.90 0.92 -8.01
C PHE A 79 3.09 1.39 -8.86
N TYR A 80 2.80 1.88 -10.06
CA TYR A 80 3.76 2.45 -10.99
C TYR A 80 3.37 3.90 -11.28
N LYS A 81 4.36 4.80 -11.31
CA LYS A 81 4.15 6.19 -11.69
C LYS A 81 5.00 6.55 -12.90
N PHE A 82 4.35 7.17 -13.87
CA PHE A 82 4.94 7.60 -15.13
C PHE A 82 4.97 9.12 -15.15
N THR A 83 6.09 9.71 -15.56
CA THR A 83 6.22 11.17 -15.73
C THR A 83 6.49 11.48 -17.19
N CYS A 84 5.55 12.14 -17.85
CA CYS A 84 5.69 12.62 -19.21
C CYS A 84 6.31 14.03 -19.19
N TYR A 85 7.59 14.13 -19.53
CA TYR A 85 8.28 15.43 -19.66
C TYR A 85 8.04 16.09 -21.02
N VAL A 86 7.60 15.31 -22.01
CA VAL A 86 7.22 15.76 -23.36
C VAL A 86 5.93 15.04 -23.77
N GLY A 87 5.16 15.64 -24.68
CA GLY A 87 3.98 14.98 -25.26
C GLY A 87 4.38 13.81 -26.18
N GLY A 88 3.52 12.79 -26.25
CA GLY A 88 3.74 11.59 -27.06
C GLY A 88 2.89 10.41 -26.59
N THR A 89 3.16 9.23 -27.14
CA THR A 89 2.49 7.98 -26.78
C THR A 89 3.25 7.27 -25.65
N LEU A 90 2.56 6.92 -24.57
CA LEU A 90 3.05 6.01 -23.54
C LEU A 90 2.62 4.58 -23.92
N GLY A 91 3.58 3.66 -23.97
CA GLY A 91 3.32 2.24 -24.18
C GLY A 91 4.33 1.40 -23.41
N PHE A 92 3.91 0.24 -22.96
CA PHE A 92 4.75 -0.73 -22.28
C PHE A 92 4.31 -2.14 -22.64
N ILE A 93 5.22 -3.10 -22.51
CA ILE A 93 4.96 -4.52 -22.66
C ILE A 93 5.05 -5.12 -21.26
N ILE A 94 3.98 -5.77 -20.81
CA ILE A 94 3.98 -6.55 -19.56
C ILE A 94 4.08 -8.03 -19.95
N ASN A 95 5.09 -8.70 -19.41
CA ASN A 95 5.25 -10.14 -19.52
C ASN A 95 5.08 -10.76 -18.13
N PRO A 96 4.26 -11.80 -17.97
CA PRO A 96 4.23 -12.56 -16.73
C PRO A 96 5.58 -13.24 -16.50
N HIS A 97 5.97 -13.43 -15.25
CA HIS A 97 7.26 -14.01 -14.89
C HIS A 97 7.33 -15.50 -15.27
N ALA A 98 6.23 -16.22 -15.07
CA ALA A 98 6.00 -17.58 -15.54
C ALA A 98 4.70 -17.66 -16.37
N ALA A 99 4.61 -18.65 -17.25
CA ALA A 99 3.49 -18.79 -18.19
C ALA A 99 2.14 -19.08 -17.52
N ASN A 100 2.15 -19.51 -16.26
CA ASN A 100 0.98 -19.85 -15.47
C ASN A 100 0.67 -18.81 -14.39
N ASP A 101 1.34 -17.67 -14.38
CA ASP A 101 1.03 -16.60 -13.45
C ASP A 101 -0.28 -15.90 -13.87
N ASP A 102 -1.17 -15.72 -12.90
CA ASP A 102 -2.46 -15.05 -13.06
C ASP A 102 -2.38 -13.69 -12.34
N TYR A 103 -1.88 -12.68 -13.06
CA TYR A 103 -1.79 -11.31 -12.58
C TYR A 103 -2.94 -10.48 -13.15
N ASP A 104 -3.75 -9.91 -12.26
CA ASP A 104 -4.68 -8.84 -12.58
C ASP A 104 -3.89 -7.52 -12.72
N TRP A 105 -3.78 -7.00 -13.95
CA TRP A 105 -2.99 -5.80 -14.29
C TRP A 105 -3.85 -4.54 -14.45
#